data_AF-A0A0K2V2M6-F1
#
_entry.id   AF-A0A0K2V2M6-F1
#
_cell.length_a   1.000
_cell.length_b   1.000
_cell.length_c   1.000
_cell.angle_alpha   90.00
_cell.angle_beta   90.00
_cell.angle_gamma   90.00
#
_symmetry.space_group_name_H-M   'P 1'
#
loop_
_entity.id
_entity.type
_entity.pdbx_description
1 polymer ?
#
loop_
_entity_poly.entity_id
_entity_poly.type
_entity_poly.pdbx_seq_one_letter_code
_entity_poly.pdbx_strand_id
1 'polypeptide(L)'
;MEAKLKKYLDAWDTVGAREMFQKKLDRKEMDEVAWDLISLISTYITDEINTKCPILIATCSDLLEIVVEYGNPKESLIVLLESCESFSDSVCCLNVLPALSKVLFRLPDKAKKSSWLLSFSTLMSHLHSYRPLTSKCLEKSDRLLLENDPEVIKRLKTVESFTEVILNPIMKVLHTDPEIKDEISTFILNIFHKPIIYLNLHVEEEKTFESRALIVSKTLLNHLFELVPNPLSLSGLYKKLMFKLKNVEGKTNFENSRFTEQSMGVVYYLIFGEGINKERLPLVYNNLYIFKTLLPYVTIFLSEVNEMAVFKGLILFNAIVKSLPHRCLKEDNLNFVLHKDFIAALVKVIVYHDLSEYRMLAYNNYNLYYQSFSLENRVTFFKTIIHLSNHSGLIGDVVTKWKDTVLHNLEEDCPLSQYMGDSMRYIIRTVCQLSHGAETDLLEVSDELQSVLNALYALFARDTQNKTEIWDMREELNQCFINPLQDGLIISKEHYKLKLKNEKSSDGPEVSLMVGGRPIPDMSKEEMKNVINSAINTFEMIEFSLSRLKDFINRRNVP
;
A
#
# COMPACT_ATOMS: atom_id res chain seq x y z
N MET A 1 41.06 -19.34 -32.06
CA MET A 1 41.23 -19.00 -30.62
C MET A 1 40.19 -19.71 -29.78
N GLU A 2 38.92 -19.60 -30.17
CA GLU A 2 37.75 -20.27 -29.59
C GLU A 2 37.95 -21.74 -29.18
N ALA A 3 38.36 -22.63 -30.09
CA ALA A 3 38.54 -24.06 -29.79
C ALA A 3 39.58 -24.35 -28.69
N LYS A 4 40.61 -23.49 -28.54
CA LYS A 4 41.60 -23.61 -27.47
C LYS A 4 41.02 -23.13 -26.14
N LEU A 5 40.30 -22.01 -26.15
CA LEU A 5 39.62 -21.50 -24.95
C LEU A 5 38.59 -22.51 -24.44
N LYS A 6 37.78 -23.07 -25.34
CA LYS A 6 36.82 -24.12 -25.03
C LYS A 6 37.47 -25.30 -24.30
N LYS A 7 38.63 -25.77 -24.78
CA LYS A 7 39.39 -26.85 -24.15
C LYS A 7 39.85 -26.52 -22.72
N TYR A 8 40.27 -25.28 -22.46
CA TYR A 8 40.67 -24.85 -21.11
C TYR A 8 39.45 -24.72 -20.19
N LEU A 9 38.34 -24.16 -20.68
CA LEU A 9 37.09 -24.02 -19.92
C LEU A 9 36.45 -25.38 -19.62
N ASP A 10 36.46 -26.33 -20.56
CA ASP A 10 36.00 -27.71 -20.33
C ASP A 10 36.85 -28.44 -19.29
N ALA A 11 38.15 -28.14 -19.22
CA ALA A 11 39.09 -28.72 -18.25
C ALA A 11 39.14 -27.97 -16.90
N TRP A 12 38.34 -26.89 -16.74
CA TRP A 12 38.36 -25.99 -15.58
C TRP A 12 39.74 -25.37 -15.30
N ASP A 13 40.59 -25.26 -16.32
CA ASP A 13 41.94 -24.68 -16.24
C ASP A 13 41.88 -23.15 -16.34
N THR A 14 41.65 -22.52 -15.19
CA THR A 14 41.54 -21.06 -15.06
C THR A 14 42.85 -20.32 -15.33
N VAL A 15 43.99 -20.97 -15.08
CA VAL A 15 45.32 -20.38 -15.30
C VAL A 15 45.65 -20.39 -16.79
N GLY A 16 45.50 -21.53 -17.46
CA GLY A 16 45.71 -21.65 -18.91
C GLY A 16 44.77 -20.75 -19.72
N ALA A 17 43.52 -20.58 -19.27
CA ALA A 17 42.57 -19.66 -19.89
C ALA A 17 43.03 -18.19 -19.78
N ARG A 18 43.51 -17.75 -18.61
CA ARG A 18 44.02 -16.38 -18.41
C ARG A 18 45.33 -16.12 -19.17
N GLU A 19 46.26 -17.07 -19.16
CA GLU A 19 47.54 -16.96 -19.88
C GLU A 19 47.35 -16.79 -21.39
N MET A 20 46.27 -17.35 -21.96
CA MET A 20 45.94 -17.18 -23.37
C MET A 20 45.75 -15.69 -23.74
N PHE A 21 45.25 -14.87 -22.81
CA PHE A 21 44.97 -13.45 -23.03
C PHE A 21 46.06 -12.50 -22.49
N GLN A 22 47.12 -13.02 -21.84
CA GLN A 22 48.24 -12.20 -21.35
C GLN A 22 49.26 -11.81 -22.44
N LYS A 23 49.27 -12.53 -23.58
CA LYS A 23 50.06 -12.14 -24.75
C LYS A 23 49.33 -11.01 -25.47
N LYS A 24 50.03 -9.93 -25.84
CA LYS A 24 49.47 -8.77 -26.58
C LYS A 24 48.54 -9.27 -27.70
N LEU A 25 47.24 -9.12 -27.50
CA LEU A 25 46.24 -9.47 -28.50
C LEU A 25 46.25 -8.39 -29.59
N ASP A 26 46.26 -8.81 -30.85
CA ASP A 26 46.05 -7.89 -31.97
C ASP A 26 44.57 -7.46 -31.95
N ARG A 27 44.33 -6.13 -31.99
CA ARG A 27 42.97 -5.58 -32.02
C ARG A 27 42.20 -6.06 -33.24
N LYS A 28 42.85 -6.23 -34.39
CA LYS A 28 42.18 -6.67 -35.63
C LYS A 28 41.68 -8.12 -35.53
N GLU A 29 42.47 -9.01 -34.95
CA GLU A 29 42.05 -10.41 -34.73
C GLU A 29 40.94 -10.50 -33.68
N MET A 30 40.95 -9.63 -32.66
CA MET A 30 39.92 -9.60 -31.64
C MET A 30 38.61 -8.99 -32.12
N ASP A 31 38.65 -8.02 -33.03
CA ASP A 31 37.44 -7.42 -33.61
C ASP A 31 36.59 -8.47 -34.35
N GLU A 32 37.21 -9.45 -35.02
CA GLU A 32 36.49 -10.49 -35.77
C GLU A 32 35.98 -11.66 -34.90
N VAL A 33 36.62 -11.93 -33.76
CA VAL A 33 36.39 -13.15 -32.96
C VAL A 33 35.72 -12.86 -31.60
N ALA A 34 35.61 -11.59 -31.20
CA ALA A 34 35.05 -11.21 -29.90
C ALA A 34 33.60 -11.67 -29.71
N TRP A 35 32.76 -11.61 -30.74
CA TRP A 35 31.37 -12.06 -30.69
C TRP A 35 31.28 -13.54 -30.24
N ASP A 36 32.03 -14.41 -30.93
CA ASP A 36 32.03 -15.85 -30.66
C ASP A 36 32.64 -16.18 -29.30
N LEU A 37 33.68 -15.45 -28.88
CA LEU A 37 34.30 -15.63 -27.57
C LEU A 37 33.36 -15.22 -26.43
N ILE A 38 32.65 -14.09 -26.56
CA ILE A 38 31.68 -13.63 -25.56
C ILE A 38 30.55 -14.66 -25.45
N SER A 39 30.01 -15.12 -26.58
CA SER A 39 28.97 -16.16 -26.59
C SER A 39 29.47 -17.44 -25.92
N LEU A 40 30.68 -17.91 -26.27
CA LEU A 40 31.27 -19.12 -25.69
C LEU A 40 31.45 -18.97 -24.18
N ILE A 41 32.10 -17.91 -23.71
CA ILE A 41 32.38 -17.71 -22.28
C ILE A 41 31.07 -17.64 -21.48
N SER A 42 30.05 -16.96 -22.02
CA SER A 42 28.74 -16.81 -21.36
C SER A 42 28.03 -18.16 -21.15
N THR A 43 28.24 -19.16 -22.03
CA THR A 43 27.68 -20.52 -21.83
C THR A 43 28.24 -21.28 -20.62
N TYR A 44 29.41 -20.88 -20.11
CA TYR A 44 30.01 -21.48 -18.90
C TYR A 44 29.61 -20.75 -17.61
N ILE A 45 28.82 -19.68 -17.70
CA ILE A 45 28.34 -18.90 -16.55
C ILE A 45 26.92 -19.35 -16.20
N THR A 46 26.82 -20.48 -15.50
CA THR A 46 25.53 -21.08 -15.09
C THR A 46 25.44 -21.26 -13.58
N ASP A 47 24.22 -21.34 -13.03
CA ASP A 47 23.99 -21.60 -11.61
C ASP A 47 24.64 -22.93 -11.17
N GLU A 48 24.62 -23.95 -12.03
CA GLU A 48 25.24 -25.25 -11.77
C GLU A 48 26.77 -25.16 -11.60
N ILE A 49 27.45 -24.40 -12.47
CA ILE A 49 28.91 -24.23 -12.38
C ILE A 49 29.25 -23.35 -11.18
N ASN A 50 28.41 -22.37 -10.85
CA ASN A 50 28.61 -21.49 -9.70
C ASN A 50 28.68 -22.25 -8.38
N THR A 51 27.83 -23.26 -8.23
CA THR A 51 27.80 -24.12 -7.03
C THR A 51 29.01 -25.07 -6.95
N LYS A 52 29.51 -25.54 -8.10
CA LYS A 52 30.62 -26.51 -8.17
C LYS A 52 32.00 -25.87 -8.16
N CYS A 53 32.19 -24.76 -8.87
CA CYS A 53 33.48 -24.09 -9.05
C CYS A 53 33.31 -22.57 -9.26
N PRO A 54 33.17 -21.78 -8.18
CA PRO A 54 32.98 -20.32 -8.28
C PRO A 54 34.20 -19.59 -8.87
N ILE A 55 35.39 -20.19 -8.76
CA ILE A 55 36.65 -19.63 -9.31
C ILE A 55 36.60 -19.60 -10.85
N LEU A 56 35.97 -20.60 -11.48
CA LEU A 56 35.80 -20.63 -12.93
C LEU A 56 34.89 -19.48 -13.40
N ILE A 57 33.80 -19.21 -12.67
CA ILE A 57 32.90 -18.10 -12.98
C ILE A 57 33.59 -16.74 -12.85
N ALA A 58 34.33 -16.53 -11.76
CA ALA A 58 35.12 -15.31 -11.59
C ALA A 58 36.12 -15.14 -12.76
N THR A 59 36.75 -16.24 -13.17
CA THR A 59 37.65 -16.22 -14.34
C THR A 59 36.90 -15.88 -15.62
N CYS A 60 35.73 -16.46 -15.87
CA CYS A 60 34.89 -16.12 -17.03
C CYS A 60 34.50 -14.64 -17.04
N SER A 61 34.14 -14.06 -15.90
CA SER A 61 33.87 -12.62 -15.77
C SER A 61 35.09 -11.78 -16.14
N ASP A 62 36.28 -12.12 -15.63
CA ASP A 62 37.52 -11.42 -15.96
C ASP A 62 37.86 -11.52 -17.46
N LEU A 63 37.65 -12.71 -18.05
CA LEU A 63 37.90 -12.95 -19.47
C LEU A 63 36.94 -12.14 -20.34
N LEU A 64 35.65 -12.06 -19.97
CA LEU A 64 34.69 -11.20 -20.67
C LEU A 64 35.13 -9.74 -20.65
N GLU A 65 35.60 -9.25 -19.51
CA GLU A 65 36.12 -7.89 -19.39
C GLU A 65 37.34 -7.63 -20.29
N ILE A 66 38.24 -8.61 -20.43
CA ILE A 66 39.40 -8.52 -21.33
C ILE A 66 38.95 -8.54 -22.79
N VAL A 67 38.09 -9.49 -23.19
CA VAL A 67 37.61 -9.61 -24.58
C VAL A 67 36.91 -8.34 -25.04
N VAL A 68 36.06 -7.78 -24.17
CA VAL A 68 35.36 -6.52 -24.39
C VAL A 68 36.30 -5.33 -24.54
N GLU A 69 37.48 -5.32 -23.94
CA GLU A 69 38.41 -4.20 -24.04
C GLU A 69 39.01 -4.05 -25.45
N TYR A 70 39.19 -5.17 -26.14
CA TYR A 70 39.81 -5.21 -27.47
C TYR A 70 38.82 -5.35 -28.61
N GLY A 71 37.65 -5.98 -28.40
CA GLY A 71 36.66 -6.22 -29.45
C GLY A 71 35.80 -5.00 -29.85
N ASN A 72 35.02 -5.19 -30.92
CA ASN A 72 34.10 -4.19 -31.44
C ASN A 72 32.98 -3.90 -30.42
N PRO A 73 32.82 -2.65 -29.96
CA PRO A 73 31.89 -2.32 -28.88
C PRO A 73 30.42 -2.47 -29.26
N LYS A 74 30.04 -2.32 -30.53
CA LYS A 74 28.62 -2.46 -30.95
C LYS A 74 28.18 -3.92 -30.93
N GLU A 75 29.01 -4.79 -31.48
CA GLU A 75 28.78 -6.24 -31.52
C GLU A 75 28.85 -6.82 -30.12
N SER A 76 29.88 -6.47 -29.35
CA SER A 76 30.02 -6.89 -27.95
C SER A 76 28.80 -6.51 -27.10
N LEU A 77 28.24 -5.31 -27.30
CA LEU A 77 27.03 -4.89 -26.59
C LEU A 77 25.87 -5.85 -26.83
N ILE A 78 25.62 -6.21 -28.09
CA ILE A 78 24.46 -7.03 -28.46
C ILE A 78 24.60 -8.44 -27.86
N VAL A 79 25.77 -9.09 -27.97
CA VAL A 79 25.97 -10.44 -27.40
C VAL A 79 25.82 -10.44 -25.88
N LEU A 80 26.35 -9.43 -25.19
CA LEU A 80 26.25 -9.34 -23.74
C LEU A 80 24.79 -9.14 -23.32
N LEU A 81 24.03 -8.31 -24.04
CA LEU A 81 22.60 -8.13 -23.77
C LEU A 81 21.80 -9.42 -24.04
N GLU A 82 22.08 -10.12 -25.15
CA GLU A 82 21.48 -11.42 -25.46
C GLU A 82 21.77 -12.46 -24.35
N SER A 83 23.01 -12.46 -23.84
CA SER A 83 23.41 -13.33 -22.73
C SER A 83 22.63 -13.02 -21.45
N CYS A 84 22.38 -11.73 -21.15
CA CYS A 84 21.54 -11.29 -20.03
C CYS A 84 20.05 -11.63 -20.23
N GLU A 85 19.56 -11.67 -21.47
CA GLU A 85 18.18 -12.01 -21.84
C GLU A 85 17.86 -13.50 -21.78
N SER A 86 18.84 -14.39 -21.55
CA SER A 86 18.61 -15.84 -21.52
C SER A 86 17.62 -16.35 -20.44
N PHE A 87 17.04 -15.47 -19.61
CA PHE A 87 15.95 -15.63 -18.61
C PHE A 87 16.01 -16.85 -17.66
N SER A 88 17.08 -17.63 -17.68
CA SER A 88 17.22 -18.91 -16.97
C SER A 88 18.07 -18.78 -15.71
N ASP A 89 19.20 -18.06 -15.77
CA ASP A 89 20.15 -17.95 -14.64
C ASP A 89 20.48 -16.49 -14.29
N SER A 90 20.15 -16.08 -13.05
CA SER A 90 20.54 -14.77 -12.50
C SER A 90 22.06 -14.59 -12.39
N VAL A 91 22.81 -15.69 -12.28
CA VAL A 91 24.27 -15.68 -12.19
C VAL A 91 24.91 -15.22 -13.50
N CYS A 92 24.38 -15.61 -14.66
CA CYS A 92 24.88 -15.14 -15.96
C CYS A 92 24.75 -13.62 -16.05
N CYS A 93 23.54 -13.11 -15.79
CA CYS A 93 23.27 -11.68 -15.82
C CYS A 93 24.23 -10.88 -14.93
N LEU A 94 24.41 -11.30 -13.67
CA LEU A 94 25.28 -10.62 -12.70
C LEU A 94 26.76 -10.56 -13.11
N ASN A 95 27.32 -11.65 -13.64
CA ASN A 95 28.74 -11.72 -14.01
C ASN A 95 29.03 -11.06 -15.37
N VAL A 96 28.00 -10.82 -16.19
CA VAL A 96 28.13 -10.08 -17.46
C VAL A 96 28.14 -8.56 -17.24
N LEU A 97 27.55 -8.05 -16.14
CA LEU A 97 27.43 -6.61 -15.87
C LEU A 97 28.76 -5.82 -15.92
N PRO A 98 29.90 -6.29 -15.37
CA PRO A 98 31.16 -5.55 -15.43
C PRO A 98 31.65 -5.34 -16.86
N ALA A 99 31.58 -6.39 -17.68
CA ALA A 99 31.94 -6.34 -19.10
C ALA A 99 30.97 -5.44 -19.87
N LEU A 100 29.66 -5.53 -19.60
CA LEU A 100 28.64 -4.66 -20.18
C LEU A 100 28.92 -3.18 -19.87
N SER A 101 29.24 -2.85 -18.62
CA SER A 101 29.60 -1.49 -18.21
C SER A 101 30.79 -0.95 -19.00
N LYS A 102 31.88 -1.73 -19.14
CA LYS A 102 33.04 -1.35 -19.97
C LYS A 102 32.66 -1.07 -21.43
N VAL A 103 31.82 -1.91 -22.05
CA VAL A 103 31.33 -1.67 -23.42
C VAL A 103 30.57 -0.34 -23.50
N LEU A 104 29.65 -0.08 -22.57
CA LEU A 104 28.79 1.10 -22.59
C LEU A 104 29.60 2.41 -22.56
N PHE A 105 30.73 2.45 -21.86
CA PHE A 105 31.59 3.64 -21.81
C PHE A 105 32.57 3.75 -23.00
N ARG A 106 32.84 2.66 -23.73
CA ARG A 106 33.67 2.67 -24.96
C ARG A 106 32.92 3.17 -26.20
N LEU A 107 31.58 3.13 -26.19
CA LEU A 107 30.77 3.54 -27.33
C LEU A 107 30.88 5.05 -27.61
N PRO A 108 30.74 5.49 -28.87
CA PRO A 108 30.74 6.91 -29.21
C PRO A 108 29.49 7.61 -28.64
N ASP A 109 29.59 8.89 -28.30
CA ASP A 109 28.52 9.65 -27.59
C ASP A 109 27.15 9.58 -28.28
N LYS A 110 27.12 9.55 -29.62
CA LYS A 110 25.89 9.41 -30.41
C LYS A 110 25.15 8.09 -30.17
N ALA A 111 25.86 7.03 -29.78
CA ALA A 111 25.28 5.71 -29.52
C ALA A 111 25.10 5.42 -28.02
N LYS A 112 25.79 6.14 -27.13
CA LYS A 112 25.72 5.93 -25.67
C LYS A 112 24.28 5.98 -25.15
N LYS A 113 23.50 6.99 -25.55
CA LYS A 113 22.10 7.15 -25.12
C LYS A 113 21.27 5.91 -25.45
N SER A 114 21.22 5.50 -26.72
CA SER A 114 20.45 4.32 -27.14
C SER A 114 20.93 3.04 -26.45
N SER A 115 22.23 2.90 -26.22
CA SER A 115 22.81 1.73 -25.58
C SER A 115 22.48 1.65 -24.08
N TRP A 116 22.49 2.77 -23.37
CA TRP A 116 22.03 2.82 -21.97
C TRP A 116 20.56 2.40 -21.84
N LEU A 117 19.70 2.91 -22.73
CA LEU A 117 18.27 2.55 -22.74
C LEU A 117 18.06 1.06 -23.01
N LEU A 118 18.81 0.49 -23.96
CA LEU A 118 18.77 -0.94 -24.23
C LEU A 118 19.15 -1.73 -22.98
N SER A 119 20.25 -1.38 -22.30
CA SER A 119 20.65 -2.04 -21.05
C SER A 119 19.61 -1.92 -19.92
N PHE A 120 18.99 -0.75 -19.77
CA PHE A 120 17.88 -0.57 -18.83
C PHE A 120 16.68 -1.45 -19.18
N SER A 121 16.33 -1.55 -20.46
CA SER A 121 15.22 -2.39 -20.92
C SER A 121 15.49 -3.87 -20.69
N THR A 122 16.69 -4.35 -21.01
CA THR A 122 17.10 -5.74 -20.76
C THR A 122 17.08 -6.08 -19.28
N LEU A 123 17.57 -5.18 -18.40
CA LEU A 123 17.45 -5.40 -16.96
C LEU A 123 15.99 -5.50 -16.52
N MET A 124 15.12 -4.60 -16.98
CA MET A 124 13.71 -4.64 -16.61
C MET A 124 13.04 -5.93 -17.09
N SER A 125 13.34 -6.39 -18.30
CA SER A 125 12.89 -7.68 -18.80
C SER A 125 13.36 -8.83 -17.92
N HIS A 126 14.63 -8.82 -17.50
CA HIS A 126 15.18 -9.81 -16.56
C HIS A 126 14.53 -9.73 -15.18
N LEU A 127 14.21 -8.52 -14.68
CA LEU A 127 13.51 -8.36 -13.40
C LEU A 127 12.06 -8.86 -13.47
N HIS A 128 11.42 -8.74 -14.63
CA HIS A 128 10.07 -9.21 -14.88
C HIS A 128 9.99 -10.73 -15.12
N SER A 129 11.08 -11.41 -15.48
CA SER A 129 11.10 -12.86 -15.62
C SER A 129 11.06 -13.60 -14.27
N TYR A 130 11.43 -12.93 -13.18
CA TYR A 130 11.33 -13.47 -11.82
C TYR A 130 9.87 -13.74 -11.40
N ARG A 131 9.66 -14.79 -10.60
CA ARG A 131 8.33 -15.21 -10.12
C ARG A 131 7.68 -14.14 -9.24
N PRO A 132 6.39 -13.79 -9.40
CA PRO A 132 5.73 -12.80 -8.55
C PRO A 132 5.90 -13.08 -7.05
N LEU A 133 6.16 -12.03 -6.26
CA LEU A 133 6.24 -12.14 -4.80
C LEU A 133 4.85 -12.44 -4.24
N THR A 134 4.76 -13.42 -3.35
CA THR A 134 3.52 -13.73 -2.63
C THR A 134 3.36 -12.80 -1.44
N SER A 135 2.13 -12.35 -1.18
CA SER A 135 1.80 -11.66 0.08
C SER A 135 1.94 -12.64 1.22
N LYS A 136 2.60 -12.22 2.30
CA LYS A 136 2.69 -12.97 3.55
C LYS A 136 2.22 -12.03 4.66
N CYS A 137 1.19 -12.45 5.40
CA CYS A 137 0.64 -11.81 6.60
C CYS A 137 1.67 -11.72 7.73
N LEU A 138 2.64 -10.81 7.59
CA LEU A 138 3.74 -10.61 8.53
C LEU A 138 3.58 -9.27 9.25
N GLU A 139 3.64 -9.31 10.58
CA GLU A 139 3.54 -8.14 11.45
C GLU A 139 4.91 -7.77 12.04
N LYS A 140 5.10 -6.48 12.32
CA LYS A 140 6.30 -5.97 13.02
C LYS A 140 7.63 -6.51 12.45
N SER A 141 8.52 -6.95 13.33
CA SER A 141 9.84 -7.47 13.01
C SER A 141 9.85 -8.69 12.10
N ASP A 142 8.74 -9.42 11.97
CA ASP A 142 8.63 -10.59 11.10
C ASP A 142 8.64 -10.23 9.63
N ARG A 143 8.33 -8.97 9.27
CA ARG A 143 8.47 -8.47 7.90
C ARG A 143 9.88 -8.59 7.34
N LEU A 144 10.90 -8.61 8.21
CA LEU A 144 12.29 -8.82 7.79
C LEU A 144 12.52 -10.23 7.25
N LEU A 145 11.67 -11.21 7.60
CA LEU A 145 11.73 -12.56 7.04
C LEU A 145 11.40 -12.58 5.54
N LEU A 146 10.78 -11.52 5.00
CA LEU A 146 10.59 -11.37 3.55
C LEU A 146 11.93 -11.39 2.80
N GLU A 147 13.00 -10.85 3.38
CA GLU A 147 14.32 -10.81 2.76
C GLU A 147 15.03 -12.17 2.77
N ASN A 148 14.54 -13.15 3.53
CA ASN A 148 15.06 -14.53 3.48
C ASN A 148 14.50 -15.34 2.31
N ASP A 149 13.50 -14.81 1.59
CA ASP A 149 12.95 -15.46 0.42
C ASP A 149 14.01 -15.47 -0.71
N PRO A 150 14.39 -16.66 -1.24
CA PRO A 150 15.42 -16.76 -2.28
C PRO A 150 15.14 -15.85 -3.50
N GLU A 151 13.87 -15.65 -3.84
CA GLU A 151 13.49 -14.82 -4.99
C GLU A 151 13.66 -13.32 -4.70
N VAL A 152 13.41 -12.90 -3.44
CA VAL A 152 13.68 -11.53 -3.00
C VAL A 152 15.18 -11.26 -3.00
N ILE A 153 15.99 -12.20 -2.50
CA ILE A 153 17.46 -12.11 -2.48
C ILE A 153 17.99 -11.96 -3.90
N LYS A 154 17.55 -12.80 -4.83
CA LYS A 154 17.97 -12.74 -6.25
C LYS A 154 17.64 -11.38 -6.86
N ARG A 155 16.40 -10.90 -6.71
CA ARG A 155 15.96 -9.59 -7.21
C ARG A 155 16.78 -8.44 -6.64
N LEU A 156 16.94 -8.39 -5.32
CA LEU A 156 17.68 -7.33 -4.65
C LEU A 156 19.14 -7.32 -5.09
N LYS A 157 19.78 -8.48 -5.19
CA LYS A 157 21.15 -8.61 -5.67
C LYS A 157 21.29 -8.09 -7.11
N THR A 158 20.35 -8.44 -7.99
CA THR A 158 20.32 -7.95 -9.38
C THR A 158 20.18 -6.43 -9.47
N VAL A 159 19.25 -5.84 -8.69
CA VAL A 159 19.08 -4.38 -8.65
C VAL A 159 20.32 -3.69 -8.07
N GLU A 160 20.89 -4.21 -7.00
CA GLU A 160 22.08 -3.67 -6.34
C GLU A 160 23.30 -3.70 -7.28
N SER A 161 23.63 -4.86 -7.86
CA SER A 161 24.76 -4.99 -8.78
C SER A 161 24.59 -4.11 -10.02
N PHE A 162 23.38 -4.02 -10.57
CA PHE A 162 23.14 -3.11 -11.71
C PHE A 162 23.30 -1.64 -11.30
N THR A 163 22.80 -1.27 -10.12
CA THR A 163 22.94 0.09 -9.59
C THR A 163 24.40 0.45 -9.41
N GLU A 164 25.20 -0.46 -8.85
CA GLU A 164 26.63 -0.24 -8.60
C GLU A 164 27.48 -0.22 -9.86
N VAL A 165 27.27 -1.17 -10.77
CA VAL A 165 28.16 -1.41 -11.92
C VAL A 165 27.77 -0.59 -13.14
N ILE A 166 26.50 -0.24 -13.30
CA ILE A 166 25.99 0.47 -14.49
C ILE A 166 25.46 1.84 -14.12
N LEU A 167 24.49 1.94 -13.19
CA LEU A 167 23.84 3.22 -12.90
C LEU A 167 24.80 4.24 -12.26
N ASN A 168 25.57 3.84 -11.24
CA ASN A 168 26.51 4.73 -10.55
C ASN A 168 27.55 5.35 -11.50
N PRO A 169 28.22 4.58 -12.39
CA PRO A 169 29.08 5.15 -13.43
C PRO A 169 28.36 6.09 -14.39
N ILE A 170 27.13 5.76 -14.82
CA ILE A 170 26.35 6.62 -15.72
C ILE A 170 26.04 7.95 -15.05
N MET A 171 25.62 7.93 -13.78
CA MET A 171 25.32 9.13 -12.99
C MET A 171 26.53 10.07 -12.87
N LYS A 172 27.75 9.53 -12.76
CA LYS A 172 28.99 10.33 -12.71
C LYS A 172 29.34 11.05 -14.02
N VAL A 173 28.94 10.48 -15.16
CA VAL A 173 29.27 11.00 -16.50
C VAL A 173 28.08 11.75 -17.12
N LEU A 174 26.94 11.76 -16.43
CA LEU A 174 25.69 12.29 -16.94
C LEU A 174 25.81 13.77 -17.33
N HIS A 175 25.59 14.06 -18.62
CA HIS A 175 25.50 15.43 -19.12
C HIS A 175 24.15 16.07 -18.76
N THR A 176 24.04 17.40 -18.86
CA THR A 176 22.82 18.16 -18.57
C THR A 176 21.70 17.96 -19.60
N ASP A 177 21.71 16.86 -20.37
CA ASP A 177 20.65 16.54 -21.35
C ASP A 177 19.36 16.18 -20.61
N PRO A 178 18.28 16.97 -20.75
CA PRO A 178 17.03 16.73 -20.06
C PRO A 178 16.33 15.45 -20.50
N GLU A 179 16.53 14.97 -21.74
CA GLU A 179 15.87 13.76 -22.21
C GLU A 179 16.43 12.50 -21.54
N ILE A 180 17.76 12.43 -21.41
CA ILE A 180 18.43 11.31 -20.73
C ILE A 180 18.05 11.30 -19.25
N LYS A 181 17.93 12.47 -18.62
CA LYS A 181 17.45 12.58 -17.23
C LYS A 181 16.03 12.03 -17.05
N ASP A 182 15.12 12.37 -17.97
CA ASP A 182 13.74 11.87 -17.96
C ASP A 182 13.71 10.32 -18.11
N GLU A 183 14.56 9.76 -18.98
CA GLU A 183 14.66 8.31 -19.22
C GLU A 183 15.27 7.54 -18.05
N ILE A 184 16.35 8.03 -17.43
CA ILE A 184 16.94 7.41 -16.24
C ILE A 184 15.96 7.49 -15.06
N SER A 185 15.27 8.64 -14.89
CA SER A 185 14.24 8.79 -13.85
C SER A 185 13.11 7.78 -14.06
N THR A 186 12.67 7.59 -15.30
CA THR A 186 11.68 6.57 -15.68
C THR A 186 12.14 5.16 -15.31
N PHE A 187 13.39 4.83 -15.58
CA PHE A 187 13.98 3.54 -15.21
C PHE A 187 14.03 3.33 -13.70
N ILE A 188 14.46 4.32 -12.92
CA ILE A 188 14.47 4.25 -11.45
C ILE A 188 13.04 4.08 -10.90
N LEU A 189 12.07 4.82 -11.45
CA LEU A 189 10.66 4.68 -11.08
C LEU A 189 10.11 3.28 -11.42
N ASN A 190 10.55 2.68 -12.53
CA ASN A 190 10.20 1.30 -12.86
C ASN A 190 10.71 0.30 -11.81
N ILE A 191 11.93 0.46 -11.32
CA ILE A 191 12.47 -0.37 -10.22
C ILE A 191 11.65 -0.17 -8.95
N PHE A 192 11.25 1.07 -8.64
CA PHE A 192 10.35 1.35 -7.51
C PHE A 192 8.97 0.72 -7.66
N HIS A 193 8.42 0.70 -8.88
CA HIS A 193 7.17 -0.01 -9.18
C HIS A 193 7.36 -1.51 -8.97
N LYS A 194 8.33 -2.14 -9.62
CA LYS A 194 8.65 -3.56 -9.44
C LYS A 194 10.16 -3.74 -9.60
N PRO A 195 10.86 -4.35 -8.62
CA PRO A 195 10.32 -5.20 -7.56
C PRO A 195 10.05 -4.53 -6.19
N ILE A 196 10.43 -3.26 -5.99
CA ILE A 196 10.57 -2.67 -4.64
C ILE A 196 9.23 -2.45 -3.90
N ILE A 197 8.11 -2.22 -4.62
CA ILE A 197 6.81 -1.93 -4.01
C ILE A 197 6.33 -2.97 -3.00
N TYR A 198 6.68 -4.25 -3.16
CA TYR A 198 6.22 -5.34 -2.29
C TYR A 198 7.25 -5.75 -1.22
N LEU A 199 8.38 -5.06 -1.13
CA LEU A 199 9.45 -5.35 -0.16
C LEU A 199 9.29 -4.54 1.13
N ASN A 200 9.90 -5.02 2.21
CA ASN A 200 9.97 -4.25 3.45
C ASN A 200 11.00 -3.11 3.34
N LEU A 201 10.50 -1.88 3.42
CA LEU A 201 11.29 -0.64 3.38
C LEU A 201 11.17 0.15 4.68
N HIS A 202 10.51 -0.42 5.70
CA HIS A 202 10.26 0.25 6.96
C HIS A 202 11.38 -0.06 7.95
N VAL A 203 11.81 0.97 8.70
CA VAL A 203 12.70 0.78 9.85
C VAL A 203 11.87 0.41 11.06
N GLU A 204 11.89 -0.87 11.43
CA GLU A 204 11.18 -1.36 12.62
C GLU A 204 11.79 -0.75 13.90
N GLU A 205 10.96 -0.12 14.74
CA GLU A 205 11.38 0.61 15.95
C GLU A 205 12.22 -0.24 16.93
N GLU A 206 11.98 -1.56 16.94
CA GLU A 206 12.65 -2.52 17.82
C GLU A 206 14.07 -2.90 17.36
N LYS A 207 14.50 -2.51 16.15
CA LYS A 207 15.77 -2.94 15.55
C LYS A 207 16.63 -1.76 15.08
N THR A 208 17.94 -1.94 15.24
CA THR A 208 18.94 -0.92 14.90
C THR A 208 19.51 -1.04 13.48
N PHE A 209 19.08 -2.04 12.70
CA PHE A 209 19.62 -2.28 11.36
C PHE A 209 18.57 -2.09 10.28
N GLU A 210 19.02 -1.56 9.14
CA GLU A 210 18.20 -1.30 7.97
C GLU A 210 18.07 -2.56 7.11
N SER A 211 16.90 -2.75 6.50
CA SER A 211 16.69 -3.85 5.54
C SER A 211 17.54 -3.62 4.28
N ARG A 212 17.95 -4.70 3.61
CA ARG A 212 18.73 -4.58 2.36
C ARG A 212 17.93 -3.83 1.29
N ALA A 213 16.63 -4.09 1.21
CA ALA A 213 15.73 -3.39 0.30
C ALA A 213 15.69 -1.87 0.57
N LEU A 214 15.74 -1.46 1.84
CA LEU A 214 15.78 -0.04 2.22
C LEU A 214 17.10 0.61 1.79
N ILE A 215 18.24 -0.04 2.00
CA ILE A 215 19.56 0.48 1.60
C ILE A 215 19.61 0.72 0.09
N VAL A 216 19.19 -0.27 -0.71
CA VAL A 216 19.12 -0.14 -2.17
C VAL A 216 18.16 0.99 -2.57
N SER A 217 17.00 1.08 -1.91
CA SER A 217 16.00 2.13 -2.16
C SER A 217 16.53 3.53 -1.85
N LYS A 218 17.34 3.71 -0.80
CA LYS A 218 17.99 4.98 -0.47
C LYS A 218 18.97 5.41 -1.55
N THR A 219 19.78 4.49 -2.06
CA THR A 219 20.71 4.77 -3.17
C THR A 219 19.97 5.20 -4.42
N LEU A 220 18.92 4.47 -4.81
CA LEU A 220 18.07 4.83 -5.96
C LEU A 220 17.36 6.17 -5.77
N LEU A 221 16.88 6.44 -4.55
CA LEU A 221 16.26 7.72 -4.22
C LEU A 221 17.25 8.88 -4.33
N ASN A 222 18.49 8.71 -3.87
CA ASN A 222 19.54 9.72 -4.00
C ASN A 222 19.81 10.07 -5.46
N HIS A 223 19.94 9.06 -6.34
CA HIS A 223 20.05 9.27 -7.78
C HIS A 223 18.86 10.02 -8.35
N LEU A 224 17.65 9.67 -7.91
CA LEU A 224 16.44 10.38 -8.34
C LEU A 224 16.44 11.86 -7.93
N PHE A 225 16.94 12.19 -6.73
CA PHE A 225 17.11 13.59 -6.28
C PHE A 225 18.17 14.35 -7.09
N GLU A 226 19.22 13.69 -7.56
CA GLU A 226 20.21 14.32 -8.46
C GLU A 226 19.62 14.64 -9.84
N LEU A 227 18.73 13.80 -10.33
CA LEU A 227 18.04 13.98 -11.61
C LEU A 227 16.91 15.00 -11.51
N VAL A 228 16.11 14.90 -10.45
CA VAL A 228 14.92 15.72 -10.17
C VAL A 228 15.04 16.29 -8.76
N PRO A 229 15.66 17.49 -8.62
CA PRO A 229 15.89 18.09 -7.30
C PRO A 229 14.62 18.35 -6.50
N ASN A 230 13.48 18.53 -7.18
CA ASN A 230 12.19 18.76 -6.55
C ASN A 230 11.27 17.54 -6.71
N PRO A 231 11.14 16.67 -5.69
CA PRO A 231 10.38 15.43 -5.83
C PRO A 231 8.88 15.65 -6.02
N LEU A 232 8.29 16.76 -5.54
CA LEU A 232 6.86 17.03 -5.79
C LEU A 232 6.58 17.37 -7.27
N SER A 233 7.61 17.81 -8.01
CA SER A 233 7.52 18.02 -9.45
C SER A 233 7.49 16.72 -10.26
N LEU A 234 7.79 15.57 -9.64
CA LEU A 234 7.69 14.26 -10.28
C LEU A 234 6.26 13.95 -10.75
N SER A 235 5.25 14.49 -10.07
CA SER A 235 3.85 14.43 -10.55
C SER A 235 3.67 15.11 -11.92
N GLY A 236 4.36 16.23 -12.16
CA GLY A 236 4.41 16.92 -13.44
C GLY A 236 5.21 16.14 -14.48
N LEU A 237 6.32 15.52 -14.08
CA LEU A 237 7.09 14.62 -14.94
C LEU A 237 6.24 13.43 -15.41
N TYR A 238 5.51 12.79 -14.50
CA TYR A 238 4.58 11.70 -14.85
C TYR A 238 3.54 12.14 -15.89
N LYS A 239 2.87 13.28 -15.67
CA LYS A 239 1.89 13.83 -16.62
C LYS A 239 2.51 14.12 -17.99
N LYS A 240 3.69 14.73 -18.02
CA LYS A 240 4.46 15.01 -19.24
C LYS A 240 4.79 13.72 -20.00
N LEU A 241 5.24 12.68 -19.29
CA LEU A 241 5.62 11.40 -19.88
C LEU A 241 4.40 10.62 -20.38
N MET A 242 3.31 10.58 -19.61
CA MET A 242 2.05 9.98 -20.03
C MET A 242 1.45 10.66 -21.27
N PHE A 243 1.58 11.98 -21.38
CA PHE A 243 1.15 12.71 -22.58
C PHE A 243 1.99 12.35 -23.80
N LYS A 244 3.32 12.24 -23.66
CA LYS A 244 4.20 11.77 -24.74
C LYS A 244 3.83 10.36 -25.20
N LEU A 245 3.58 9.44 -24.27
CA LEU A 245 3.23 8.05 -24.58
C LEU A 245 1.91 7.93 -25.36
N LYS A 246 0.86 8.64 -24.95
CA LYS A 246 -0.44 8.67 -25.67
C LYS A 246 -0.30 9.16 -27.12
N ASN A 247 0.67 10.04 -27.40
CA ASN A 247 0.92 10.54 -28.74
C ASN A 247 1.79 9.59 -29.59
N VAL A 248 2.40 8.56 -28.99
CA VAL A 248 3.32 7.59 -29.64
C VAL A 248 2.64 6.23 -29.90
N GLU A 249 1.40 6.01 -29.45
CA GLU A 249 0.59 4.76 -29.60
C GLU A 249 0.20 4.40 -31.06
N GLY A 250 1.06 4.71 -32.04
CA GLY A 250 1.06 4.12 -33.37
C GLY A 250 2.17 3.09 -33.62
N LYS A 251 3.24 3.02 -32.80
CA LYS A 251 4.37 2.09 -33.05
C LYS A 251 5.09 1.68 -31.75
N THR A 252 5.18 0.36 -31.54
CA THR A 252 6.02 -0.42 -30.59
C THR A 252 5.33 -1.03 -29.35
N ASN A 253 5.49 -2.36 -29.22
CA ASN A 253 4.95 -3.26 -28.18
C ASN A 253 5.64 -3.09 -26.80
N PHE A 254 5.81 -1.86 -26.30
CA PHE A 254 6.40 -1.55 -24.98
C PHE A 254 5.35 -1.31 -23.89
N GLU A 255 4.23 -2.03 -23.92
CA GLU A 255 3.12 -1.82 -22.99
C GLU A 255 3.39 -2.37 -21.57
N ASN A 256 4.35 -3.28 -21.40
CA ASN A 256 4.58 -3.99 -20.13
C ASN A 256 5.65 -3.38 -19.20
N SER A 257 6.29 -2.26 -19.57
CA SER A 257 7.39 -1.62 -18.81
C SER A 257 7.09 -0.22 -18.31
N ARG A 258 5.81 0.12 -18.11
CA ARG A 258 5.37 1.46 -17.70
C ARG A 258 5.36 1.57 -16.16
N PHE A 259 6.10 2.52 -15.60
CA PHE A 259 6.03 2.87 -14.19
C PHE A 259 4.66 3.53 -13.91
N THR A 260 4.06 3.19 -12.79
CA THR A 260 2.68 3.57 -12.48
C THR A 260 2.63 4.67 -11.42
N GLU A 261 1.44 5.18 -11.13
CA GLU A 261 1.23 6.05 -9.97
C GLU A 261 1.70 5.38 -8.65
N GLN A 262 1.81 4.04 -8.61
CA GLN A 262 2.33 3.33 -7.44
C GLN A 262 3.84 3.54 -7.24
N SER A 263 4.66 3.66 -8.29
CA SER A 263 6.10 3.96 -8.10
C SER A 263 6.29 5.34 -7.46
N MET A 264 5.47 6.29 -7.89
CA MET A 264 5.42 7.62 -7.31
C MET A 264 5.02 7.55 -5.84
N GLY A 265 4.01 6.75 -5.52
CA GLY A 265 3.64 6.44 -4.14
C GLY A 265 4.81 5.90 -3.32
N VAL A 266 5.63 4.99 -3.88
CA VAL A 266 6.78 4.40 -3.15
C VAL A 266 7.83 5.47 -2.85
N VAL A 267 8.14 6.32 -3.83
CA VAL A 267 9.07 7.45 -3.64
C VAL A 267 8.55 8.40 -2.57
N TYR A 268 7.27 8.77 -2.61
CA TYR A 268 6.69 9.65 -1.59
C TYR A 268 6.60 8.99 -0.22
N TYR A 269 6.38 7.68 -0.15
CA TYR A 269 6.47 6.91 1.10
C TYR A 269 7.88 6.97 1.69
N LEU A 270 8.94 6.76 0.90
CA LEU A 270 10.32 6.86 1.39
C LEU A 270 10.65 8.28 1.90
N ILE A 271 10.20 9.31 1.18
CA ILE A 271 10.46 10.70 1.54
C ILE A 271 9.66 11.11 2.79
N PHE A 272 8.33 10.98 2.75
CA PHE A 272 7.45 11.52 3.79
C PHE A 272 7.20 10.53 4.92
N GLY A 273 6.96 9.26 4.59
CA GLY A 273 6.74 8.17 5.54
C GLY A 273 8.00 7.86 6.36
N GLU A 274 9.04 7.36 5.69
CA GLU A 274 10.31 6.98 6.34
C GLU A 274 11.20 8.18 6.68
N GLY A 275 10.92 9.36 6.11
CA GLY A 275 11.67 10.57 6.42
C GLY A 275 13.03 10.69 5.74
N ILE A 276 13.26 9.95 4.66
CA ILE A 276 14.53 9.92 3.95
C ILE A 276 14.68 11.19 3.11
N ASN A 277 15.83 11.86 3.23
CA ASN A 277 16.17 13.08 2.49
C ASN A 277 15.16 14.23 2.67
N LYS A 278 14.44 14.30 3.80
CA LYS A 278 13.48 15.38 4.08
C LYS A 278 14.14 16.76 4.05
N GLU A 279 15.40 16.85 4.43
CA GLU A 279 16.21 18.08 4.43
C GLU A 279 16.47 18.65 3.02
N ARG A 280 16.33 17.83 1.97
CA ARG A 280 16.47 18.27 0.57
C ARG A 280 15.18 18.87 0.01
N LEU A 281 14.06 18.76 0.71
CA LEU A 281 12.78 19.28 0.24
C LEU A 281 12.75 20.81 0.31
N PRO A 282 12.22 21.49 -0.72
CA PRO A 282 11.96 22.92 -0.64
C PRO A 282 11.02 23.25 0.52
N LEU A 283 11.42 24.14 1.42
CA LEU A 283 10.63 24.57 2.59
C LEU A 283 9.43 25.47 2.23
N VAL A 284 9.15 25.67 0.94
CA VAL A 284 8.07 26.54 0.43
C VAL A 284 6.69 25.86 0.42
N TYR A 285 6.63 24.56 0.67
CA TYR A 285 5.40 23.78 0.56
C TYR A 285 4.57 23.86 1.83
N ASN A 286 3.30 24.23 1.68
CA ASN A 286 2.31 24.12 2.75
C ASN A 286 1.95 22.63 2.98
N ASN A 287 1.87 22.21 4.24
CA ASN A 287 1.46 20.84 4.62
C ASN A 287 0.11 20.44 4.01
N LEU A 288 -0.82 21.38 3.84
CA LEU A 288 -2.09 21.12 3.17
C LEU A 288 -1.90 20.82 1.66
N TYR A 289 -0.96 21.50 1.00
CA TYR A 289 -0.63 21.23 -0.40
C TYR A 289 0.00 19.85 -0.55
N ILE A 290 0.93 19.49 0.34
CA ILE A 290 1.55 18.17 0.39
C ILE A 290 0.48 17.10 0.58
N PHE A 291 -0.39 17.27 1.58
CA PHE A 291 -1.48 16.35 1.87
C PHE A 291 -2.37 16.11 0.64
N LYS A 292 -2.87 17.17 -0.01
CA LYS A 292 -3.70 17.06 -1.21
C LYS A 292 -2.99 16.37 -2.37
N THR A 293 -1.69 16.65 -2.53
CA THR A 293 -0.87 16.05 -3.59
C THR A 293 -0.66 14.56 -3.36
N LEU A 294 -0.54 14.13 -2.09
CA LEU A 294 -0.17 12.78 -1.73
C LEU A 294 -1.36 11.84 -1.46
N LEU A 295 -2.54 12.39 -1.15
CA LEU A 295 -3.74 11.62 -0.85
C LEU A 295 -4.15 10.61 -1.96
N PRO A 296 -4.04 10.94 -3.27
CA PRO A 296 -4.34 9.96 -4.33
C PRO A 296 -3.43 8.72 -4.27
N TYR A 297 -2.13 8.92 -4.04
CA TYR A 297 -1.17 7.82 -3.95
C TYR A 297 -1.40 6.94 -2.72
N VAL A 298 -1.78 7.55 -1.60
CA VAL A 298 -2.24 6.81 -0.42
C VAL A 298 -3.46 5.96 -0.77
N THR A 299 -4.45 6.53 -1.46
CA THR A 299 -5.69 5.83 -1.83
C THR A 299 -5.41 4.60 -2.69
N ILE A 300 -4.50 4.74 -3.66
CA ILE A 300 -4.01 3.64 -4.51
C ILE A 300 -3.43 2.53 -3.64
N PHE A 301 -2.53 2.86 -2.72
CA PHE A 301 -1.91 1.87 -1.84
C PHE A 301 -2.90 1.16 -0.91
N LEU A 302 -3.86 1.87 -0.32
CA LEU A 302 -4.86 1.25 0.55
C LEU A 302 -5.85 0.36 -0.21
N SER A 303 -5.93 0.51 -1.54
CA SER A 303 -6.77 -0.31 -2.42
C SER A 303 -6.05 -1.54 -2.97
N GLU A 304 -4.74 -1.68 -2.73
CA GLU A 304 -3.96 -2.83 -3.16
C GLU A 304 -4.33 -4.11 -2.42
N VAL A 305 -4.11 -5.25 -3.08
CA VAL A 305 -4.26 -6.57 -2.47
C VAL A 305 -3.01 -6.96 -1.68
N ASN A 306 -1.84 -6.45 -2.07
CA ASN A 306 -0.59 -6.76 -1.39
C ASN A 306 -0.44 -5.94 -0.10
N GLU A 307 -0.21 -6.63 1.01
CA GLU A 307 -0.17 -6.03 2.34
C GLU A 307 0.98 -5.04 2.51
N MET A 308 2.15 -5.28 1.91
CA MET A 308 3.27 -4.34 2.02
C MET A 308 2.98 -3.02 1.31
N ALA A 309 2.17 -3.04 0.24
CA ALA A 309 1.70 -1.82 -0.39
C ALA A 309 0.70 -1.08 0.52
N VAL A 310 -0.26 -1.80 1.12
CA VAL A 310 -1.21 -1.23 2.09
C VAL A 310 -0.48 -0.60 3.27
N PHE A 311 0.53 -1.28 3.82
CA PHE A 311 1.34 -0.79 4.93
C PHE A 311 2.05 0.53 4.58
N LYS A 312 2.68 0.61 3.40
CA LYS A 312 3.28 1.85 2.90
C LYS A 312 2.25 2.97 2.79
N GLY A 313 1.04 2.66 2.33
CA GLY A 313 -0.09 3.59 2.32
C GLY A 313 -0.43 4.12 3.71
N LEU A 314 -0.51 3.24 4.71
CA LEU A 314 -0.81 3.61 6.10
C LEU A 314 0.28 4.47 6.73
N ILE A 315 1.56 4.13 6.53
CA ILE A 315 2.69 4.90 7.06
C ILE A 315 2.80 6.26 6.37
N LEU A 316 2.67 6.31 5.04
CA LEU A 316 2.64 7.56 4.29
C LEU A 316 1.48 8.45 4.75
N PHE A 317 0.28 7.89 4.90
CA PHE A 317 -0.88 8.62 5.38
C PHE A 317 -0.67 9.18 6.78
N ASN A 318 -0.13 8.36 7.70
CA ASN A 318 0.20 8.76 9.06
C ASN A 318 1.12 9.98 9.07
N ALA A 319 2.19 9.95 8.27
CA ALA A 319 3.15 11.05 8.20
C ALA A 319 2.51 12.36 7.70
N ILE A 320 1.71 12.29 6.62
CA ILE A 320 1.10 13.49 6.05
C ILE A 320 -0.04 14.03 6.92
N VAL A 321 -0.85 13.17 7.56
CA VAL A 321 -1.98 13.60 8.40
C VAL A 321 -1.50 14.18 9.72
N LYS A 322 -0.44 13.63 10.33
CA LYS A 322 0.20 14.22 11.54
C LYS A 322 0.77 15.61 11.30
N SER A 323 1.18 15.90 10.07
CA SER A 323 1.70 17.22 9.71
C SER A 323 0.62 18.28 9.52
N LEU A 324 -0.66 17.88 9.44
CA LEU A 324 -1.76 18.81 9.26
C LEU A 324 -2.10 19.55 10.56
N PRO A 325 -2.27 20.88 10.52
CA PRO A 325 -2.84 21.62 11.63
C PRO A 325 -4.28 21.16 11.93
N HIS A 326 -4.70 21.27 13.19
CA HIS A 326 -6.09 21.01 13.57
C HIS A 326 -7.06 21.89 12.79
N ARG A 327 -8.19 21.30 12.37
CA ARG A 327 -9.30 22.01 11.70
C ARG A 327 -8.91 22.76 10.42
N CYS A 328 -7.85 22.33 9.71
CA CYS A 328 -7.39 22.98 8.48
C CYS A 328 -8.18 22.59 7.22
N LEU A 329 -8.86 21.44 7.20
CA LEU A 329 -9.66 21.00 6.06
C LEU A 329 -11.02 21.73 6.07
N LYS A 330 -11.12 22.73 5.19
CA LYS A 330 -12.33 23.52 4.90
C LYS A 330 -12.92 23.13 3.55
N GLU A 331 -14.15 23.53 3.26
CA GLU A 331 -14.88 23.19 2.04
C GLU A 331 -14.10 23.53 0.76
N ASP A 332 -13.51 24.73 0.69
CA ASP A 332 -12.65 25.19 -0.43
C ASP A 332 -11.46 24.27 -0.71
N ASN A 333 -11.08 23.44 0.27
CA ASN A 333 -9.93 22.58 0.24
C ASN A 333 -10.27 21.10 0.10
N LEU A 334 -11.55 20.72 0.11
CA LEU A 334 -11.99 19.33 0.03
C LEU A 334 -12.36 18.98 -1.41
N ASN A 335 -11.59 18.08 -2.04
CA ASN A 335 -12.05 17.42 -3.27
C ASN A 335 -12.90 16.21 -2.87
N PHE A 336 -14.22 16.39 -2.80
CA PHE A 336 -15.14 15.39 -2.27
C PHE A 336 -15.02 14.01 -2.91
N VAL A 337 -14.71 13.91 -4.22
CA VAL A 337 -14.53 12.63 -4.90
C VAL A 337 -13.30 11.90 -4.36
N LEU A 338 -12.14 12.58 -4.35
CA LEU A 338 -10.90 12.00 -3.85
C LEU A 338 -11.00 11.60 -2.37
N HIS A 339 -11.68 12.41 -1.55
CA HIS A 339 -11.87 12.10 -0.14
C HIS A 339 -12.81 10.91 0.07
N LYS A 340 -13.86 10.78 -0.73
CA LYS A 340 -14.78 9.64 -0.65
C LYS A 340 -14.06 8.32 -0.99
N ASP A 341 -13.30 8.31 -2.08
CA ASP A 341 -12.54 7.13 -2.52
C ASP A 341 -11.49 6.74 -1.47
N PHE A 342 -10.77 7.73 -0.94
CA PHE A 342 -9.83 7.54 0.15
C PHE A 342 -10.49 6.94 1.40
N ILE A 343 -11.61 7.51 1.84
CA ILE A 343 -12.33 7.03 3.02
C ILE A 343 -12.81 5.60 2.81
N ALA A 344 -13.34 5.27 1.63
CA ALA A 344 -13.78 3.90 1.31
C ALA A 344 -12.62 2.90 1.43
N ALA A 345 -11.45 3.24 0.89
CA ALA A 345 -10.25 2.40 1.01
C ALA A 345 -9.79 2.27 2.48
N LEU A 346 -9.79 3.36 3.24
CA LEU A 346 -9.39 3.34 4.65
C LEU A 346 -10.36 2.52 5.51
N VAL A 347 -11.67 2.67 5.34
CA VAL A 347 -12.69 1.89 6.04
C VAL A 347 -12.54 0.41 5.73
N LYS A 348 -12.26 0.04 4.47
CA LYS A 348 -12.00 -1.35 4.09
C LYS A 348 -10.82 -1.94 4.87
N VAL A 349 -9.74 -1.17 5.05
CA VAL A 349 -8.58 -1.62 5.84
C VAL A 349 -8.92 -1.73 7.32
N ILE A 350 -9.64 -0.75 7.91
CA ILE A 350 -10.04 -0.77 9.33
C ILE A 350 -10.88 -2.01 9.66
N VAL A 351 -11.80 -2.39 8.78
CA VAL A 351 -12.79 -3.43 9.05
C VAL A 351 -12.31 -4.82 8.63
N TYR A 352 -11.72 -4.95 7.45
CA TYR A 352 -11.55 -6.25 6.78
C TYR A 352 -10.10 -6.70 6.62
N HIS A 353 -9.10 -5.88 6.94
CA HIS A 353 -7.71 -6.31 6.79
C HIS A 353 -7.37 -7.41 7.80
N ASP A 354 -6.64 -8.45 7.41
CA ASP A 354 -6.36 -9.63 8.27
C ASP A 354 -5.47 -9.29 9.48
N LEU A 355 -4.46 -8.44 9.27
CA LEU A 355 -3.52 -8.01 10.29
C LEU A 355 -4.11 -6.98 11.26
N SER A 356 -4.06 -7.28 12.55
CA SER A 356 -4.61 -6.43 13.61
C SER A 356 -3.85 -5.12 13.74
N GLU A 357 -2.52 -5.17 13.53
CA GLU A 357 -1.64 -4.00 13.52
C GLU A 357 -2.12 -2.96 12.49
N TYR A 358 -2.52 -3.42 11.31
CA TYR A 358 -2.92 -2.55 10.21
C TYR A 358 -4.28 -1.94 10.47
N ARG A 359 -5.23 -2.73 11.01
CA ARG A 359 -6.54 -2.22 11.44
C ARG A 359 -6.38 -1.12 12.48
N MET A 360 -5.53 -1.33 13.49
CA MET A 360 -5.26 -0.34 14.54
C MET A 360 -4.57 0.93 13.99
N LEU A 361 -3.55 0.77 13.15
CA LEU A 361 -2.86 1.90 12.53
C LEU A 361 -3.81 2.72 11.64
N ALA A 362 -4.64 2.04 10.83
CA ALA A 362 -5.66 2.67 10.01
C ALA A 362 -6.69 3.44 10.86
N TYR A 363 -7.15 2.86 11.96
CA TYR A 363 -8.09 3.51 12.88
C TYR A 363 -7.47 4.74 13.56
N ASN A 364 -6.21 4.66 13.98
CA ASN A 364 -5.48 5.80 14.55
C ASN A 364 -5.33 6.93 13.53
N ASN A 365 -4.98 6.59 12.29
CA ASN A 365 -4.89 7.56 11.21
C ASN A 365 -6.25 8.18 10.87
N TYR A 366 -7.32 7.40 10.88
CA TYR A 366 -8.70 7.86 10.72
C TYR A 366 -9.08 8.90 11.78
N ASN A 367 -8.66 8.70 13.05
CA ASN A 367 -8.89 9.67 14.12
C ASN A 367 -8.12 10.99 13.91
N LEU A 368 -6.85 10.92 13.49
CA LEU A 368 -6.07 12.11 13.14
C LEU A 368 -6.71 12.87 11.97
N TYR A 369 -7.19 12.13 10.98
CA TYR A 369 -7.87 12.70 9.83
C TYR A 369 -9.16 13.41 10.23
N TYR A 370 -10.00 12.79 11.07
CA TYR A 370 -11.18 13.44 11.66
C TYR A 370 -10.85 14.76 12.37
N GLN A 371 -9.75 14.80 13.14
CA GLN A 371 -9.31 16.00 13.85
C GLN A 371 -8.86 17.14 12.91
N SER A 372 -8.46 16.81 11.68
CA SER A 372 -8.05 17.80 10.67
C SER A 372 -9.23 18.53 10.00
N PHE A 373 -10.46 17.99 10.09
CA PHE A 373 -11.67 18.66 9.58
C PHE A 373 -12.08 19.85 10.44
N SER A 374 -12.42 20.97 9.78
CA SER A 374 -13.14 22.05 10.43
C SER A 374 -14.49 21.57 10.94
N LEU A 375 -15.05 22.23 11.96
CA LEU A 375 -16.31 21.82 12.56
C LEU A 375 -17.41 21.75 11.49
N GLU A 376 -17.59 22.78 10.67
CA GLU A 376 -18.56 22.81 9.57
C GLU A 376 -18.50 21.58 8.64
N ASN A 377 -17.29 21.10 8.33
CA ASN A 377 -17.09 20.03 7.34
C ASN A 377 -17.09 18.62 7.93
N ARG A 378 -17.07 18.46 9.26
CA ARG A 378 -17.19 17.14 9.90
C ARG A 378 -18.52 16.47 9.61
N VAL A 379 -19.57 17.24 9.34
CA VAL A 379 -20.87 16.71 8.92
C VAL A 379 -20.73 15.87 7.66
N THR A 380 -20.00 16.36 6.65
CA THR A 380 -19.76 15.62 5.41
C THR A 380 -18.94 14.35 5.66
N PHE A 381 -17.96 14.42 6.56
CA PHE A 381 -17.20 13.25 7.00
C PHE A 381 -18.11 12.19 7.63
N PHE A 382 -18.98 12.56 8.58
CA PHE A 382 -19.93 11.66 9.22
C PHE A 382 -20.86 11.01 8.21
N LYS A 383 -21.50 11.80 7.34
CA LYS A 383 -22.39 11.30 6.27
C LYS A 383 -21.66 10.31 5.36
N THR A 384 -20.41 10.59 5.02
CA THR A 384 -19.60 9.73 4.15
C THR A 384 -19.29 8.39 4.81
N ILE A 385 -18.87 8.37 6.08
CA ILE A 385 -18.54 7.11 6.78
C ILE A 385 -19.80 6.27 7.01
N ILE A 386 -20.90 6.90 7.46
CA ILE A 386 -22.18 6.19 7.70
C ILE A 386 -22.67 5.52 6.41
N HIS A 387 -22.50 6.17 5.25
CA HIS A 387 -22.91 5.59 3.98
C HIS A 387 -21.97 4.46 3.48
N LEU A 388 -20.68 4.52 3.79
CA LEU A 388 -19.67 3.58 3.28
C LEU A 388 -19.43 2.36 4.18
N SER A 389 -19.74 2.46 5.48
CA SER A 389 -19.49 1.41 6.44
C SER A 389 -20.74 0.58 6.71
N ASN A 390 -20.56 -0.74 6.77
CA ASN A 390 -21.56 -1.67 7.30
C ASN A 390 -21.10 -2.29 8.64
N HIS A 391 -20.06 -1.73 9.26
CA HIS A 391 -19.49 -2.28 10.48
C HIS A 391 -20.05 -1.55 11.70
N SER A 392 -20.89 -2.25 12.46
CA SER A 392 -21.59 -1.77 13.66
C SER A 392 -20.69 -0.96 14.61
N GLY A 393 -19.51 -1.47 14.96
CA GLY A 393 -18.59 -0.77 15.85
C GLY A 393 -18.01 0.54 15.28
N LEU A 394 -17.83 0.65 13.95
CA LEU A 394 -17.32 1.87 13.33
C LEU A 394 -18.43 2.91 13.19
N ILE A 395 -19.65 2.48 12.86
CA ILE A 395 -20.83 3.35 12.86
C ILE A 395 -21.07 3.89 14.27
N GLY A 396 -20.97 3.05 15.30
CA GLY A 396 -21.10 3.46 16.70
C GLY A 396 -20.09 4.53 17.13
N ASP A 397 -18.82 4.38 16.74
CA ASP A 397 -17.78 5.40 16.95
C ASP A 397 -18.13 6.74 16.27
N VAL A 398 -18.58 6.70 15.01
CA VAL A 398 -18.97 7.89 14.25
C VAL A 398 -20.17 8.59 14.88
N VAL A 399 -21.19 7.84 15.28
CA VAL A 399 -22.39 8.35 15.96
C VAL A 399 -22.00 9.03 17.29
N THR A 400 -21.08 8.43 18.04
CA THR A 400 -20.57 9.01 19.28
C THR A 400 -19.89 10.36 19.03
N LYS A 401 -18.98 10.44 18.04
CA LYS A 401 -18.30 11.68 17.64
C LYS A 401 -19.27 12.75 17.12
N TRP A 402 -20.25 12.34 16.33
CA TRP A 402 -21.29 13.24 15.84
C TRP A 402 -22.10 13.83 16.99
N LYS A 403 -22.59 12.97 17.90
CA LYS A 403 -23.31 13.39 19.11
C LYS A 403 -22.48 14.39 19.92
N ASP A 404 -21.22 14.08 20.23
CA ASP A 404 -20.36 14.98 21.01
C ASP A 404 -20.17 16.33 20.29
N THR A 405 -20.06 16.33 18.96
CA THR A 405 -19.92 17.55 18.17
C THR A 405 -21.21 18.39 18.14
N VAL A 406 -22.39 17.76 18.03
CA VAL A 406 -23.67 18.45 18.09
C VAL A 406 -23.88 19.07 19.48
N LEU A 407 -23.57 18.32 20.55
CA LEU A 407 -23.71 18.82 21.92
C LEU A 407 -22.80 20.02 22.17
N HIS A 408 -21.55 19.96 21.72
CA HIS A 408 -20.64 21.11 21.80
C HIS A 408 -21.19 22.30 21.00
N ASN A 409 -21.71 22.08 19.80
CA ASN A 409 -22.31 23.14 18.97
C ASN A 409 -23.53 23.81 19.61
N LEU A 410 -24.27 23.11 20.47
CA LEU A 410 -25.42 23.67 21.20
C LEU A 410 -25.02 24.60 22.35
N GLU A 411 -23.79 24.42 22.87
CA GLU A 411 -23.22 25.24 23.94
C GLU A 411 -22.60 26.54 23.41
N GLU A 412 -22.36 26.66 22.10
CA GLU A 412 -21.79 27.84 21.46
C GLU A 412 -22.81 28.98 21.34
N ASP A 413 -22.32 30.23 21.46
CA ASP A 413 -23.15 31.44 21.33
C ASP A 413 -23.75 31.60 19.93
N CYS A 414 -23.01 31.15 18.91
CA CYS A 414 -23.43 31.14 17.51
C CYS A 414 -23.31 29.72 16.94
N PRO A 415 -24.32 28.85 17.17
CA PRO A 415 -24.31 27.48 16.69
C PRO A 415 -24.23 27.40 15.17
N LEU A 416 -23.47 26.43 14.67
CA LEU A 416 -23.37 26.12 13.25
C LEU A 416 -24.64 25.44 12.74
N SER A 417 -25.20 25.97 11.66
CA SER A 417 -26.44 25.45 11.04
C SER A 417 -26.28 24.06 10.43
N GLN A 418 -25.05 23.63 10.11
CA GLN A 418 -24.76 22.31 9.54
C GLN A 418 -25.12 21.15 10.50
N TYR A 419 -25.29 21.44 11.79
CA TYR A 419 -25.70 20.49 12.84
C TYR A 419 -27.16 20.65 13.27
N MET A 420 -27.96 21.37 12.48
CA MET A 420 -29.36 21.67 12.73
C MET A 420 -30.20 21.33 11.49
N GLY A 421 -31.52 21.34 11.66
CA GLY A 421 -32.49 21.19 10.55
C GLY A 421 -32.25 19.95 9.68
N ASP A 422 -32.35 20.11 8.37
CA ASP A 422 -32.29 19.00 7.40
C ASP A 422 -31.02 18.15 7.50
N SER A 423 -29.89 18.77 7.84
CA SER A 423 -28.62 18.04 7.95
C SER A 423 -28.61 17.11 9.17
N MET A 424 -29.18 17.56 10.29
CA MET A 424 -29.43 16.75 11.49
C MET A 424 -30.40 15.62 11.17
N ARG A 425 -31.54 15.95 10.54
CA ARG A 425 -32.58 14.99 10.15
C ARG A 425 -32.02 13.89 9.27
N TYR A 426 -31.16 14.22 8.31
CA TYR A 426 -30.51 13.23 7.44
C TYR A 426 -29.68 12.20 8.22
N ILE A 427 -28.82 12.65 9.13
CA ILE A 427 -27.96 11.74 9.91
C ILE A 427 -28.82 10.85 10.80
N ILE A 428 -29.77 11.43 11.54
CA ILE A 428 -30.71 10.67 12.38
C ILE A 428 -31.47 9.63 11.56
N ARG A 429 -32.06 10.03 10.43
CA ARG A 429 -32.79 9.10 9.56
C ARG A 429 -31.93 7.96 9.06
N THR A 430 -30.64 8.18 8.86
CA THR A 430 -29.74 7.15 8.34
C THR A 430 -29.31 6.17 9.43
N VAL A 431 -29.00 6.64 10.63
CA VAL A 431 -28.52 5.80 11.75
C VAL A 431 -29.64 5.20 12.59
N CYS A 432 -30.85 5.76 12.53
CA CYS A 432 -32.05 5.24 13.21
C CYS A 432 -32.89 4.40 12.25
N GLN A 433 -32.28 3.42 11.59
CA GLN A 433 -32.95 2.45 10.72
C GLN A 433 -32.57 1.03 11.11
N LEU A 434 -33.55 0.13 11.04
CA LEU A 434 -33.36 -1.30 11.20
C LEU A 434 -33.53 -1.96 9.84
N SER A 435 -32.48 -2.59 9.31
CA SER A 435 -32.44 -3.16 7.94
C SER A 435 -33.62 -4.08 7.62
N HIS A 436 -34.13 -4.80 8.62
CA HIS A 436 -35.29 -5.70 8.50
C HIS A 436 -36.36 -5.40 9.57
N GLY A 437 -36.44 -4.16 10.05
CA GLY A 437 -37.37 -3.79 11.12
C GLY A 437 -37.16 -4.67 12.36
N ALA A 438 -38.24 -5.21 12.91
CA ALA A 438 -38.22 -6.07 14.10
C ALA A 438 -37.46 -7.40 13.90
N GLU A 439 -37.21 -7.83 12.66
CA GLU A 439 -36.49 -9.07 12.34
C GLU A 439 -34.97 -8.90 12.23
N THR A 440 -34.47 -7.67 12.41
CA THR A 440 -33.02 -7.37 12.35
C THR A 440 -32.26 -8.16 13.44
N ASP A 441 -31.10 -8.73 13.10
CA ASP A 441 -30.24 -9.39 14.09
C ASP A 441 -29.62 -8.35 15.03
N LEU A 442 -30.29 -8.12 16.16
CA LEU A 442 -29.91 -7.11 17.14
C LEU A 442 -28.56 -7.38 17.82
N LEU A 443 -28.01 -8.59 17.74
CA LEU A 443 -26.67 -8.87 18.25
C LEU A 443 -25.58 -8.30 17.33
N GLU A 444 -25.76 -8.44 16.01
CA GLU A 444 -24.81 -7.94 15.01
C GLU A 444 -24.68 -6.41 15.06
N VAL A 445 -25.81 -5.72 15.26
CA VAL A 445 -25.86 -4.24 15.32
C VAL A 445 -25.84 -3.69 16.75
N SER A 446 -25.45 -4.50 17.75
CA SER A 446 -25.57 -4.11 19.17
C SER A 446 -24.72 -2.88 19.55
N ASP A 447 -23.48 -2.80 19.08
CA ASP A 447 -22.58 -1.65 19.33
C ASP A 447 -23.11 -0.34 18.70
N GLU A 448 -23.62 -0.44 17.47
CA GLU A 448 -24.28 0.66 16.77
C GLU A 448 -25.54 1.12 17.53
N LEU A 449 -26.44 0.20 17.88
CA LEU A 449 -27.68 0.51 18.57
C LEU A 449 -27.42 1.22 19.91
N GLN A 450 -26.44 0.77 20.68
CA GLN A 450 -26.11 1.44 21.95
C GLN A 450 -25.61 2.86 21.74
N SER A 451 -24.78 3.07 20.72
CA SER A 451 -24.28 4.39 20.36
C SER A 451 -25.40 5.32 19.91
N VAL A 452 -26.32 4.82 19.08
CA VAL A 452 -27.50 5.55 18.59
C VAL A 452 -28.47 5.91 19.73
N LEU A 453 -28.82 4.95 20.59
CA LEU A 453 -29.71 5.19 21.73
C LEU A 453 -29.12 6.21 22.70
N ASN A 454 -27.82 6.11 23.01
CA ASN A 454 -27.12 7.09 23.83
C ASN A 454 -27.09 8.48 23.18
N ALA A 455 -26.89 8.53 21.86
CA ALA A 455 -26.91 9.79 21.11
C ALA A 455 -28.27 10.46 21.16
N LEU A 456 -29.35 9.73 20.85
CA LEU A 456 -30.72 10.23 20.93
C LEU A 456 -31.05 10.71 22.34
N TYR A 457 -30.73 9.91 23.36
CA TYR A 457 -30.98 10.30 24.75
C TYR A 457 -30.27 11.60 25.12
N ALA A 458 -28.99 11.73 24.77
CA ALA A 458 -28.23 12.93 25.07
C ALA A 458 -28.78 14.17 24.36
N LEU A 459 -29.20 14.02 23.09
CA LEU A 459 -29.76 15.11 22.29
C LEU A 459 -31.12 15.58 22.86
N PHE A 460 -32.06 14.67 23.12
CA PHE A 460 -33.32 15.01 23.76
C PHE A 460 -33.10 15.63 25.15
N ALA A 461 -32.14 15.12 25.91
CA ALA A 461 -31.84 15.66 27.25
C ALA A 461 -31.27 17.08 27.22
N ARG A 462 -30.41 17.39 26.24
CA ARG A 462 -29.66 18.66 26.19
C ARG A 462 -30.36 19.73 25.36
N ASP A 463 -31.02 19.37 24.25
CA ASP A 463 -31.68 20.33 23.38
C ASP A 463 -33.05 20.75 23.95
N THR A 464 -33.03 21.56 24.99
CA THR A 464 -34.23 21.99 25.71
C THR A 464 -35.11 22.98 24.96
N GLN A 465 -34.54 23.70 23.99
CA GLN A 465 -35.20 24.75 23.22
C GLN A 465 -35.50 24.31 21.78
N ASN A 466 -35.31 23.03 21.47
CA ASN A 466 -35.48 22.47 20.12
C ASN A 466 -34.64 23.18 19.04
N LYS A 467 -33.42 23.61 19.37
CA LYS A 467 -32.51 24.28 18.43
C LYS A 467 -32.05 23.35 17.31
N THR A 468 -31.94 22.04 17.57
CA THR A 468 -31.57 21.03 16.57
C THR A 468 -32.76 20.57 15.73
N GLU A 469 -33.98 20.93 16.12
CA GLU A 469 -35.25 20.41 15.58
C GLU A 469 -35.48 18.91 15.83
N ILE A 470 -34.77 18.29 16.79
CA ILE A 470 -34.93 16.87 17.10
C ILE A 470 -36.33 16.54 17.65
N TRP A 471 -36.98 17.47 18.37
CA TRP A 471 -38.31 17.22 18.93
C TRP A 471 -39.37 17.07 17.84
N ASP A 472 -39.18 17.73 16.69
CA ASP A 472 -40.07 17.62 15.54
C ASP A 472 -40.00 16.22 14.89
N MET A 473 -38.91 15.49 15.13
CA MET A 473 -38.72 14.12 14.63
C MET A 473 -39.30 13.06 15.56
N ARG A 474 -39.90 13.43 16.69
CA ARG A 474 -40.36 12.48 17.72
C ARG A 474 -41.29 11.41 17.16
N GLU A 475 -42.32 11.81 16.42
CA GLU A 475 -43.30 10.87 15.85
C GLU A 475 -42.68 9.94 14.81
N GLU A 476 -41.83 10.51 13.94
CA GLU A 476 -41.08 9.74 12.94
C GLU A 476 -40.16 8.71 13.60
N LEU A 477 -39.40 9.11 14.63
CA LEU A 477 -38.52 8.21 15.39
C LEU A 477 -39.28 7.11 16.13
N ASN A 478 -40.44 7.44 16.70
CA ASN A 478 -41.30 6.46 17.35
C ASN A 478 -41.75 5.38 16.36
N GLN A 479 -42.22 5.79 15.17
CA GLN A 479 -42.75 4.88 14.16
C GLN A 479 -41.67 4.07 13.45
N CYS A 480 -40.56 4.71 13.06
CA CYS A 480 -39.56 4.09 12.19
C CYS A 480 -38.43 3.37 12.94
N PHE A 481 -38.21 3.66 14.22
CA PHE A 481 -37.06 3.12 14.97
C PHE A 481 -37.43 2.56 16.34
N ILE A 482 -38.01 3.36 17.23
CA ILE A 482 -38.22 2.99 18.65
C ILE A 482 -39.21 1.83 18.79
N ASN A 483 -40.36 1.89 18.10
CA ASN A 483 -41.35 0.82 18.17
C ASN A 483 -40.84 -0.47 17.49
N PRO A 484 -40.31 -0.44 16.25
CA PRO A 484 -39.71 -1.63 15.64
C PRO A 484 -38.58 -2.25 16.47
N LEU A 485 -37.75 -1.44 17.12
CA LEU A 485 -36.68 -1.94 18.00
C LEU A 485 -37.25 -2.62 19.25
N GLN A 486 -38.32 -2.08 19.83
CA GLN A 486 -39.00 -2.70 20.96
C GLN A 486 -39.58 -4.07 20.57
N ASP A 487 -40.27 -4.15 19.43
CA ASP A 487 -40.83 -5.40 18.93
C ASP A 487 -39.72 -6.43 18.66
N GLY A 488 -38.62 -6.00 18.03
CA GLY A 488 -37.46 -6.86 17.77
C GLY A 488 -36.78 -7.36 19.04
N LEU A 489 -36.71 -6.54 20.10
CA LEU A 489 -36.18 -6.96 21.41
C LEU A 489 -37.06 -8.01 22.07
N ILE A 490 -38.39 -7.86 21.99
CA ILE A 490 -39.34 -8.83 22.54
C ILE A 490 -39.15 -10.17 21.81
N ILE A 491 -39.20 -10.17 20.47
CA ILE A 491 -39.04 -11.38 19.65
C ILE A 491 -37.69 -12.05 19.93
N SER A 492 -36.61 -11.28 19.93
CA SER A 492 -35.25 -11.80 20.13
C SER A 492 -35.08 -12.41 21.54
N LYS A 493 -35.57 -11.73 22.59
CA LYS A 493 -35.49 -12.25 23.96
C LYS A 493 -36.33 -13.51 24.13
N GLU A 494 -37.53 -13.56 23.59
CA GLU A 494 -38.39 -14.74 23.66
C GLU A 494 -37.72 -15.94 22.98
N HIS A 495 -37.16 -15.74 21.78
CA HIS A 495 -36.42 -16.76 21.05
C HIS A 495 -35.24 -17.32 21.85
N TYR A 496 -34.37 -16.46 22.40
CA TYR A 496 -33.21 -16.91 23.18
C TYR A 496 -33.59 -17.50 24.55
N LYS A 497 -34.64 -17.01 25.20
CA LYS A 497 -35.19 -17.60 26.44
C LYS A 497 -35.77 -19.00 26.19
N LEU A 498 -36.42 -19.22 25.05
CA LEU A 498 -36.94 -20.53 24.66
C LEU A 498 -35.80 -21.52 24.37
N LYS A 499 -34.75 -21.08 23.66
CA LYS A 499 -33.52 -21.87 23.49
C LYS A 499 -32.87 -22.26 24.83
N LEU A 500 -32.78 -21.33 25.79
CA LEU A 500 -32.24 -21.62 27.12
C LEU A 500 -33.07 -22.66 27.90
N LYS A 501 -34.39 -22.66 27.72
CA LYS A 501 -35.28 -23.66 28.34
C LYS A 501 -35.11 -25.04 27.70
N ASN A 502 -35.03 -25.11 26.37
CA ASN A 502 -34.85 -26.36 25.64
C ASN A 502 -33.52 -27.04 25.97
N GLU A 503 -32.46 -26.27 26.20
CA GLU A 503 -31.15 -26.80 26.67
C GLU A 503 -31.15 -27.32 28.11
N LYS A 504 -32.14 -26.93 28.93
CA LYS A 504 -32.29 -27.44 30.31
C LYS A 504 -33.10 -28.74 30.36
N SER A 505 -33.94 -28.99 29.36
CA SER A 505 -34.70 -30.22 29.17
C SER A 505 -33.92 -31.17 28.26
N SER A 506 -33.38 -32.24 28.82
CA SER A 506 -32.43 -33.18 28.20
C SER A 506 -32.98 -34.09 27.08
N ASP A 507 -33.89 -33.61 26.21
CA ASP A 507 -34.58 -34.45 25.21
C ASP A 507 -34.89 -33.71 23.87
N GLY A 508 -34.03 -32.78 23.46
CA GLY A 508 -34.16 -32.05 22.18
C GLY A 508 -33.07 -32.43 21.17
N PRO A 509 -33.37 -32.42 19.85
CA PRO A 509 -32.40 -32.75 18.81
C PRO A 509 -31.20 -31.78 18.85
N GLU A 510 -30.05 -32.25 18.39
CA GLU A 510 -28.80 -31.50 18.28
C GLU A 510 -29.02 -30.31 17.31
N VAL A 511 -29.28 -29.11 17.85
CA VAL A 511 -29.58 -27.93 17.02
C VAL A 511 -28.30 -27.11 16.85
N SER A 512 -27.75 -27.12 15.63
CA SER A 512 -26.65 -26.25 15.23
C SER A 512 -27.03 -24.79 15.42
N LEU A 513 -26.33 -24.08 16.31
CA LEU A 513 -26.49 -22.65 16.49
C LEU A 513 -25.92 -21.91 15.29
N MET A 514 -26.63 -20.90 14.79
CA MET A 514 -26.05 -19.89 13.89
C MET A 514 -25.97 -18.55 14.63
N VAL A 515 -24.79 -17.93 14.62
CA VAL A 515 -24.55 -16.55 15.10
C VAL A 515 -23.92 -15.78 13.95
N GLY A 516 -24.54 -14.67 13.54
CA GLY A 516 -24.09 -13.91 12.36
C GLY A 516 -24.08 -14.73 11.06
N GLY A 517 -25.04 -15.64 10.89
CA GLY A 517 -25.15 -16.49 9.70
C GLY A 517 -24.09 -17.60 9.57
N ARG A 518 -23.26 -17.85 10.60
CA ARG A 518 -22.28 -18.95 10.61
C ARG A 518 -22.62 -19.98 11.69
N PRO A 519 -22.49 -21.30 11.38
CA PRO A 519 -22.66 -22.33 12.39
C PRO A 519 -21.58 -22.20 13.46
N ILE A 520 -21.98 -22.23 14.73
CA ILE A 520 -21.04 -22.23 15.85
C ILE A 520 -20.33 -23.61 15.88
N PRO A 521 -19.00 -23.67 16.10
CA PRO A 521 -18.28 -24.93 16.29
C PRO A 521 -18.86 -25.78 17.42
N ASP A 522 -18.66 -27.10 17.37
CA ASP A 522 -19.05 -28.03 18.43
C ASP A 522 -18.53 -27.55 19.78
N MET A 523 -19.47 -27.20 20.67
CA MET A 523 -19.20 -26.55 21.94
C MET A 523 -19.92 -27.29 23.07
N SER A 524 -19.37 -27.26 24.27
CA SER A 524 -19.98 -27.91 25.42
C SER A 524 -21.31 -27.24 25.82
N LYS A 525 -22.20 -27.99 26.49
CA LYS A 525 -23.49 -27.45 26.96
C LYS A 525 -23.35 -26.26 27.92
N GLU A 526 -22.24 -26.16 28.65
CA GLU A 526 -21.96 -25.00 29.52
C GLU A 526 -21.55 -23.77 28.71
N GLU A 527 -20.69 -23.94 27.71
CA GLU A 527 -20.29 -22.84 26.81
C GLU A 527 -21.49 -22.31 26.03
N MET A 528 -22.37 -23.20 25.55
CA MET A 528 -23.61 -22.81 24.85
C MET A 528 -24.54 -21.99 25.74
N LYS A 529 -24.70 -22.38 27.02
CA LYS A 529 -25.46 -21.59 28.00
C LYS A 529 -24.82 -20.21 28.23
N ASN A 530 -23.50 -20.13 28.28
CA ASN A 530 -22.80 -18.85 28.46
C ASN A 530 -23.00 -17.93 27.26
N VAL A 531 -22.95 -18.44 26.03
CA VAL A 531 -23.25 -17.66 24.81
C VAL A 531 -24.69 -17.14 24.81
N ILE A 532 -25.66 -17.99 25.14
CA ILE A 532 -27.08 -17.59 25.22
C ILE A 532 -27.28 -16.52 26.30
N ASN A 533 -26.68 -16.68 27.48
CA ASN A 533 -26.75 -15.68 28.55
C ASN A 533 -26.10 -14.36 28.14
N SER A 534 -24.96 -14.40 27.44
CA SER A 534 -24.33 -13.21 26.89
C SER A 534 -25.25 -12.47 25.93
N ALA A 535 -25.92 -13.18 25.01
CA ALA A 535 -26.88 -12.58 24.09
C ALA A 535 -28.07 -11.93 24.82
N ILE A 536 -28.65 -12.61 25.83
CA ILE A 536 -29.74 -12.06 26.64
C ILE A 536 -29.29 -10.79 27.37
N ASN A 537 -28.10 -10.79 27.97
CA ASN A 537 -27.52 -9.63 28.63
C ASN A 537 -27.38 -8.45 27.66
N THR A 538 -26.90 -8.69 26.42
CA THR A 538 -26.83 -7.66 25.39
C THR A 538 -28.20 -7.05 25.09
N PHE A 539 -29.25 -7.87 24.94
CA PHE A 539 -30.60 -7.37 24.72
C PHE A 539 -31.17 -6.61 25.93
N GLU A 540 -30.84 -7.03 27.15
CA GLU A 540 -31.21 -6.30 28.38
C GLU A 540 -30.54 -4.93 28.46
N MET A 541 -29.27 -4.82 28.06
CA MET A 541 -28.60 -3.53 27.97
C MET A 541 -29.24 -2.61 26.93
N ILE A 542 -29.63 -3.14 25.76
CA ILE A 542 -30.30 -2.34 24.72
C ILE A 542 -31.69 -1.89 25.21
N GLU A 543 -32.46 -2.80 25.81
CA GLU A 543 -33.79 -2.49 26.36
C GLU A 543 -33.72 -1.44 27.47
N PHE A 544 -32.70 -1.49 28.33
CA PHE A 544 -32.49 -0.48 29.37
C PHE A 544 -32.27 0.92 28.75
N SER A 545 -31.38 1.02 27.76
CA SER A 545 -31.12 2.27 27.04
C SER A 545 -32.37 2.79 26.32
N LEU A 546 -33.13 1.89 25.69
CA LEU A 546 -34.38 2.22 25.00
C LEU A 546 -35.46 2.72 25.97
N SER A 547 -35.65 2.02 27.09
CA SER A 547 -36.63 2.39 28.11
C SER A 547 -36.33 3.75 28.69
N ARG A 548 -35.06 4.02 28.99
CA ARG A 548 -34.58 5.33 29.45
C ARG A 548 -34.89 6.44 28.44
N LEU A 549 -34.67 6.19 27.15
CA LEU A 549 -35.00 7.13 26.08
C LEU A 549 -36.51 7.42 26.03
N LYS A 550 -37.34 6.36 26.02
CA LYS A 550 -38.81 6.49 25.97
C LYS A 550 -39.36 7.26 27.17
N ASP A 551 -38.89 6.94 28.37
CA ASP A 551 -39.26 7.65 29.59
C ASP A 551 -38.98 9.15 29.47
N PHE A 552 -37.83 9.52 28.90
CA PHE A 552 -37.45 10.92 28.74
C PHE A 552 -38.33 11.63 27.70
N ILE A 553 -38.52 11.01 26.52
CA ILE A 553 -39.37 11.53 25.45
C ILE A 553 -40.82 11.73 25.94
N ASN A 554 -41.34 10.82 26.76
CA ASN A 554 -42.73 10.86 27.23
C ASN A 554 -42.97 11.83 28.38
N ARG A 555 -41.96 12.10 29.23
CA ARG A 555 -42.10 13.05 30.36
C ARG A 555 -42.18 14.51 29.92
N ARG A 556 -41.70 14.85 28.73
CA ARG A 556 -41.69 16.22 28.22
C ARG A 556 -42.84 16.41 27.24
N ASN A 557 -43.96 16.96 27.75
CA ASN A 557 -44.94 17.62 26.90
C ASN A 557 -44.32 18.94 26.44
N VAL A 558 -43.65 18.93 25.29
CA VAL A 558 -43.34 20.17 24.58
C VAL A 558 -44.67 20.68 24.00
N PRO A 559 -45.03 21.97 24.20
CA PRO A 559 -46.26 22.55 23.67
C PRO A 559 -46.35 22.51 22.15
#